data_AF-A0A3D2CK29-F1
#
_entry.id   AF-A0A3D2CK29-F1
#
_cell.length_a   1.000
_cell.length_b   1.000
_cell.length_c   1.000
_cell.angle_alpha   90.00
_cell.angle_beta   90.00
_cell.angle_gamma   90.00
#
_symmetry.space_group_name_H-M   'P 1'
#
loop_
_entity.id
_entity.type
_entity.pdbx_description
1 polymer ?
#
loop_
_entity_poly.entity_id
_entity_poly.type
_entity_poly.pdbx_seq_one_letter_code
_entity_poly.pdbx_strand_id
1 'polypeptide(L)'
;MMFHSSHSSEAPSHRYTPCSSRYSLSAVPPVLGFVVACQSPSTQKSPPSSQAPSEAVECEGLRARLGTGLPFDRSNILVILTDDIGMDHTATWNAHPDPSYTPTLDALTCAGMSFRRAYSHPTCSPSRATLLTGRMPSRYGIGRWLGDNGIWGLPLAEITLPELLAERGYSAGLAGKWHLGAAVDPNAARHMLDQGFDHHRGSFSNLMMALGTGHTPRGYWQWERLEDGEPAWTTDYNITTTTDDALALVDLL
;
A
#
# COMPACT_ATOMS: atom_id res chain seq x y z
N MET A 1 -47.39 30.92 -28.56
CA MET A 1 -48.38 30.00 -27.96
C MET A 1 -47.62 29.07 -27.04
N MET A 2 -48.02 29.01 -25.75
CA MET A 2 -47.41 28.28 -24.61
C MET A 2 -46.04 28.82 -24.13
N PHE A 3 -45.94 29.51 -22.98
CA PHE A 3 -46.16 29.17 -21.55
C PHE A 3 -44.94 28.55 -20.85
N HIS A 4 -44.56 29.24 -19.76
CA HIS A 4 -43.66 28.86 -18.67
C HIS A 4 -43.92 27.46 -18.09
N SER A 5 -42.87 26.81 -17.55
CA SER A 5 -42.87 26.44 -16.13
C SER A 5 -41.44 26.19 -15.62
N SER A 6 -41.20 26.74 -14.43
CA SER A 6 -40.05 26.54 -13.55
C SER A 6 -40.14 25.18 -12.87
N HIS A 7 -39.00 24.53 -12.61
CA HIS A 7 -38.79 23.72 -11.40
C HIS A 7 -37.33 23.83 -10.95
N SER A 8 -37.18 24.43 -9.77
CA SER A 8 -36.01 24.40 -8.90
C SER A 8 -35.90 23.05 -8.20
N SER A 9 -34.72 22.45 -8.20
CA SER A 9 -34.33 21.49 -7.16
C SER A 9 -32.93 21.86 -6.69
N GLU A 10 -32.86 22.41 -5.48
CA GLU A 10 -31.62 22.61 -4.73
C GLU A 10 -30.97 21.24 -4.46
N ALA A 11 -29.68 21.11 -4.80
CA ALA A 11 -28.84 20.02 -4.33
C ALA A 11 -28.31 20.36 -2.92
N PRO A 12 -28.27 19.42 -1.97
CA PRO A 12 -27.82 19.70 -0.61
C PRO A 12 -26.33 20.01 -0.60
N SER A 13 -25.98 21.17 -0.04
CA SER A 13 -24.60 21.53 0.27
C SER A 13 -24.13 20.72 1.48
N HIS A 14 -23.32 19.69 1.25
CA HIS A 14 -22.64 18.98 2.33
C HIS A 14 -21.58 19.90 2.95
N ARG A 15 -21.90 20.45 4.12
CA ARG A 15 -20.94 21.17 4.97
C ARG A 15 -20.00 20.15 5.62
N TYR A 16 -18.71 20.30 5.33
CA TYR A 16 -17.64 19.60 6.03
C TYR A 16 -17.68 20.00 7.51
N THR A 17 -18.00 19.06 8.39
CA THR A 17 -17.92 19.28 9.84
C THR A 17 -16.56 18.76 10.29
N PRO A 18 -15.65 19.60 10.81
CA PRO A 18 -14.35 19.13 11.25
C PRO A 18 -14.53 18.19 12.46
N CYS A 19 -13.95 17.00 12.36
CA CYS A 19 -13.95 16.01 13.42
C CYS A 19 -13.19 16.59 14.63
N SER A 20 -13.94 16.92 15.69
CA SER A 20 -13.35 17.40 16.95
C SER A 20 -12.69 16.23 17.67
N SER A 21 -11.38 16.35 17.91
CA SER A 21 -10.53 15.39 18.59
C SER A 21 -11.02 15.07 20.01
N ARG A 22 -11.49 13.84 20.22
CA ARG A 22 -11.50 13.19 21.54
C ARG A 22 -11.23 11.69 21.37
N TYR A 23 -10.03 11.32 20.93
CA TYR A 23 -9.53 9.98 21.21
C TYR A 23 -8.84 10.01 22.58
N SER A 24 -9.48 9.37 23.55
CA SER A 24 -8.87 9.02 24.82
C SER A 24 -7.80 7.96 24.54
N LEU A 25 -6.53 8.27 24.84
CA LEU A 25 -5.39 7.34 24.77
C LEU A 25 -5.53 6.25 25.84
N SER A 26 -6.49 5.34 25.65
CA SER A 26 -6.48 4.01 26.26
C SER A 26 -5.71 3.10 25.31
N ALA A 27 -4.74 2.37 25.85
CA ALA A 27 -3.67 1.67 25.14
C ALA A 27 -4.15 0.85 23.92
N VAL A 28 -3.93 1.41 22.72
CA VAL A 28 -3.95 0.65 21.47
C VAL A 28 -2.73 -0.28 21.48
N PRO A 29 -2.88 -1.59 21.18
CA PRO A 29 -1.74 -2.49 21.02
C PRO A 29 -0.81 -1.99 19.90
N PRO A 30 0.49 -2.32 19.92
CA PRO A 30 1.39 -1.90 18.86
C PRO A 30 1.05 -2.60 17.53
N VAL A 31 0.83 -1.82 16.47
CA VAL A 31 0.40 -2.29 15.14
C VAL A 31 1.49 -2.09 14.10
N LEU A 32 1.73 -3.10 13.26
CA LEU A 32 2.54 -3.02 12.05
C LEU A 32 1.64 -3.12 10.80
N GLY A 33 1.52 -2.04 10.04
CA GLY A 33 0.81 -2.02 8.77
C GLY A 33 1.77 -1.99 7.59
N PHE A 34 1.57 -2.85 6.60
CA PHE A 34 2.21 -2.73 5.29
C PHE A 34 1.18 -2.29 4.25
N VAL A 35 1.48 -1.23 3.51
CA VAL A 35 0.66 -0.77 2.38
C VAL A 35 1.48 -0.85 1.12
N VAL A 36 1.09 -1.72 0.22
CA VAL A 36 1.78 -1.92 -1.06
C VAL A 36 0.95 -1.40 -2.21
N ALA A 37 1.26 -0.22 -2.74
CA ALA A 37 0.56 0.37 -3.89
C ALA A 37 1.33 0.12 -5.21
N CYS A 38 0.65 -0.32 -6.27
CA CYS A 38 1.25 -0.60 -7.58
C CYS A 38 1.00 0.54 -8.59
N GLN A 39 1.98 0.99 -9.39
CA GLN A 39 1.72 2.05 -10.39
C GLN A 39 1.00 1.49 -11.64
N SER A 40 0.08 2.27 -12.24
CA SER A 40 -0.65 1.91 -13.48
C SER A 40 0.20 2.05 -14.77
N PRO A 41 -0.10 1.31 -15.86
CA PRO A 41 0.41 1.62 -17.18
C PRO A 41 -0.34 2.84 -17.75
N SER A 42 0.43 3.72 -18.39
CA SER A 42 -0.06 4.88 -19.12
C SER A 42 -1.03 4.47 -20.24
N THR A 43 -2.32 4.71 -20.05
CA THR A 43 -3.25 4.97 -21.15
C THR A 43 -4.12 6.17 -20.79
N GLN A 44 -3.93 7.25 -21.55
CA GLN A 44 -4.65 8.51 -21.41
C GLN A 44 -6.17 8.31 -21.48
N LYS A 45 -6.85 8.67 -20.38
CA LYS A 45 -8.16 9.33 -20.41
C LYS A 45 -8.16 10.36 -19.29
N SER A 46 -8.32 11.62 -19.67
CA SER A 46 -8.24 12.78 -18.79
C SER A 46 -9.30 12.73 -17.68
N PRO A 47 -8.93 12.94 -16.41
CA PRO A 47 -9.89 13.08 -15.31
C PRO A 47 -10.67 14.40 -15.42
N PRO A 48 -11.87 14.50 -14.81
CA PRO A 48 -12.61 15.75 -14.76
C PRO A 48 -11.81 16.82 -14.02
N SER A 49 -11.88 18.06 -14.51
CA SER A 49 -11.10 19.19 -14.01
C SER A 49 -11.38 19.50 -12.55
N SER A 50 -10.49 19.07 -11.65
CA SER A 50 -10.32 19.68 -10.33
C SER A 50 -9.09 20.57 -10.40
N GLN A 51 -9.25 21.86 -10.09
CA GLN A 51 -8.13 22.77 -9.89
C GLN A 51 -7.16 22.14 -8.87
N ALA A 52 -5.96 21.77 -9.33
CA ALA A 52 -4.90 21.31 -8.44
C ALA A 52 -4.40 22.50 -7.62
N PRO A 53 -4.24 22.37 -6.29
CA PRO A 53 -3.52 23.39 -5.53
C PRO A 53 -2.07 23.42 -6.01
N SER A 54 -1.66 24.52 -6.63
CA SER A 54 -0.35 24.67 -7.29
C SER A 54 0.80 25.00 -6.34
N GLU A 55 0.59 24.92 -5.03
CA GLU A 55 1.59 25.37 -4.07
C GLU A 55 2.41 24.19 -3.55
N ALA A 56 3.73 24.31 -3.72
CA ALA A 56 4.70 23.38 -3.16
C ALA A 56 4.56 23.32 -1.63
N VAL A 57 4.80 22.15 -1.03
CA VAL A 57 4.72 22.00 0.42
C VAL A 57 5.84 22.77 1.12
N GLU A 58 5.50 23.72 2.00
CA GLU A 58 6.47 24.43 2.83
C GLU A 58 6.95 23.55 4.00
N CYS A 59 8.15 22.97 3.88
CA CYS A 59 8.68 22.04 4.88
C CYS A 59 8.90 22.65 6.27
N GLU A 60 9.23 23.94 6.34
CA GLU A 60 9.62 24.61 7.60
C GLU A 60 8.43 24.73 8.56
N GLY A 61 7.26 25.11 8.05
CA GLY A 61 6.03 25.16 8.83
C GLY A 61 5.52 23.78 9.28
N LEU A 62 5.79 22.72 8.50
CA LEU A 62 5.37 21.37 8.84
C LEU A 62 6.21 20.76 9.98
N ARG A 63 7.53 20.98 9.96
CA ARG A 63 8.44 20.53 11.02
C ARG A 63 8.14 21.16 12.38
N ALA A 64 7.73 22.42 12.40
CA ALA A 64 7.35 23.11 13.64
C ALA A 64 6.09 22.53 14.31
N ARG A 65 5.24 21.83 13.54
CA ARG A 65 3.94 21.28 14.01
C ARG A 65 4.04 19.85 14.54
N LEU A 66 5.08 19.11 14.19
CA LEU A 66 5.31 17.74 14.63
C LEU A 66 6.19 17.79 15.88
N GLY A 67 5.57 17.63 17.05
CA GLY A 67 6.27 17.67 18.34
C GLY A 67 7.37 16.61 18.49
N THR A 68 8.11 16.67 19.59
CA THR A 68 9.18 15.71 19.89
C THR A 68 8.62 14.29 20.03
N GLY A 69 9.26 13.33 19.35
CA GLY A 69 8.76 11.97 19.09
C GLY A 69 8.28 11.19 20.30
N LEU A 70 7.30 10.32 20.07
CA LEU A 70 6.77 9.39 21.07
C LEU A 70 7.89 8.43 21.54
N PRO A 71 7.87 7.98 22.80
CA PRO A 71 8.80 6.96 23.28
C PRO A 71 8.71 5.69 22.43
N PHE A 72 9.88 5.11 22.15
CA PHE A 72 10.08 4.04 21.17
C PHE A 72 9.42 2.70 21.54
N ASP A 73 8.93 2.52 22.77
CA ASP A 73 8.47 1.22 23.28
C ASP A 73 7.05 0.82 22.85
N ARG A 74 6.31 1.71 22.16
CA ARG A 74 4.92 1.50 21.72
C ARG A 74 4.55 2.18 20.40
N SER A 75 5.53 2.47 19.55
CA SER A 75 5.23 3.12 18.27
C SER A 75 4.68 2.10 17.26
N ASN A 76 3.57 2.45 16.62
CA ASN A 76 3.05 1.73 15.46
C ASN A 76 4.00 1.92 14.28
N ILE A 77 4.17 0.87 13.49
CA ILE A 77 5.07 0.87 12.34
C ILE A 77 4.20 0.81 11.09
N LEU A 78 4.38 1.77 10.18
CA LEU A 78 3.73 1.76 8.87
C LEU A 78 4.80 1.70 7.79
N VAL A 79 4.78 0.64 6.99
CA VAL A 79 5.66 0.46 5.84
C VAL A 79 4.86 0.66 4.57
N ILE A 80 5.14 1.74 3.84
CA ILE A 80 4.54 1.99 2.53
C ILE A 80 5.56 1.59 1.46
N LEU A 81 5.20 0.61 0.63
CA LEU A 81 6.04 0.13 -0.47
C LEU A 81 5.33 0.33 -1.80
N THR A 82 5.90 1.16 -2.67
CA THR A 82 5.37 1.35 -4.02
C THR A 82 5.98 0.35 -5.00
N ASP A 83 5.22 -0.04 -6.03
CA ASP A 83 5.69 -0.92 -7.10
C ASP A 83 6.09 -0.10 -8.34
N ASP A 84 7.30 -0.36 -8.83
CA ASP A 84 7.91 0.27 -10.02
C ASP A 84 7.95 1.82 -10.04
N ILE A 85 8.06 2.46 -8.86
CA ILE A 85 8.27 3.91 -8.76
C ILE A 85 9.76 4.25 -8.66
N GLY A 86 10.24 5.05 -9.62
CA GLY A 86 11.58 5.64 -9.61
C GLY A 86 11.66 6.98 -8.85
N MET A 87 12.88 7.38 -8.46
CA MET A 87 13.14 8.65 -7.77
C MET A 87 12.74 9.87 -8.62
N ASP A 88 12.76 9.71 -9.94
CA ASP A 88 12.38 10.66 -10.97
C ASP A 88 10.86 10.95 -11.02
N HIS A 89 10.04 10.11 -10.40
CA HIS A 89 8.59 10.33 -10.34
C HIS A 89 8.17 11.34 -9.25
N THR A 90 9.07 11.80 -8.39
CA THR A 90 8.75 12.70 -7.26
C THR A 90 9.64 13.95 -7.28
N ALA A 91 9.13 15.06 -6.76
CA ALA A 91 9.90 16.31 -6.68
C ALA A 91 11.03 16.25 -5.64
N THR A 92 10.88 15.43 -4.60
CA THR A 92 11.78 15.36 -3.43
C THR A 92 13.27 15.25 -3.78
N TRP A 93 13.64 14.47 -4.81
CA TRP A 93 15.05 14.25 -5.17
C TRP A 93 15.55 15.06 -6.37
N ASN A 94 14.68 15.87 -6.99
CA ASN A 94 15.00 16.66 -8.19
C ASN A 94 15.71 15.83 -9.29
N ALA A 95 15.23 14.60 -9.50
CA ALA A 95 15.82 13.65 -10.45
C ALA A 95 15.23 13.78 -11.86
N HIS A 96 14.10 14.49 -12.01
CA HIS A 96 13.44 14.80 -13.29
C HIS A 96 13.05 16.28 -13.32
N PRO A 97 13.15 16.97 -14.47
CA PRO A 97 12.77 18.39 -14.59
C PRO A 97 11.25 18.64 -14.49
N ASP A 98 10.44 17.61 -14.69
CA ASP A 98 8.97 17.65 -14.61
C ASP A 98 8.45 16.42 -13.86
N PRO A 99 8.62 16.35 -12.52
CA PRO A 99 8.21 15.20 -11.72
C PRO A 99 6.69 15.17 -11.52
N SER A 100 6.14 14.04 -11.07
CA SER A 100 4.71 13.97 -10.75
C SER A 100 4.37 14.83 -9.53
N TYR A 101 3.13 15.34 -9.49
CA TYR A 101 2.63 16.09 -8.35
C TYR A 101 2.29 15.15 -7.18
N THR A 102 3.13 15.14 -6.13
CA THR A 102 3.05 14.19 -5.00
C THR A 102 3.00 14.87 -3.63
N PRO A 103 2.06 15.80 -3.37
CA PRO A 103 2.10 16.68 -2.19
C PRO A 103 2.09 15.93 -0.85
N THR A 104 1.40 14.80 -0.75
CA THR A 104 1.39 13.98 0.49
C THR A 104 2.75 13.34 0.75
N LEU A 105 3.43 12.84 -0.29
CA LEU A 105 4.75 12.25 -0.15
C LEU A 105 5.80 13.33 0.13
N ASP A 106 5.70 14.48 -0.54
CA ASP A 106 6.59 15.61 -0.31
C ASP A 106 6.41 16.18 1.12
N ALA A 107 5.18 16.20 1.64
CA ALA A 107 4.93 16.53 3.05
C ALA A 107 5.56 15.52 4.00
N LEU A 108 5.49 14.22 3.70
CA LEU A 108 6.13 13.19 4.51
C LEU A 108 7.67 13.34 4.55
N THR A 109 8.28 13.65 3.41
CA THR A 109 9.74 13.86 3.31
C THR A 109 10.17 15.17 3.99
N CYS A 110 9.34 16.22 3.91
CA CYS A 110 9.51 17.46 4.67
C CYS A 110 9.44 17.23 6.18
N ALA A 111 8.45 16.46 6.64
CA ALA A 111 8.18 16.18 8.05
C ALA A 111 9.25 15.29 8.69
N GLY A 112 9.80 14.36 7.92
CA GLY A 112 10.70 13.33 8.40
C GLY A 112 12.12 13.46 7.85
N MET A 113 12.67 12.29 7.54
CA MET A 113 14.00 12.09 6.97
C MET A 113 13.87 11.43 5.59
N SER A 114 14.70 11.87 4.65
CA SER A 114 14.83 11.26 3.33
C SER A 114 16.25 10.70 3.15
N PHE A 115 16.36 9.63 2.37
CA PHE A 115 17.65 9.03 2.03
C PHE A 115 17.99 9.37 0.57
N ARG A 116 19.24 9.76 0.31
CA ARG A 116 19.78 9.93 -1.06
C ARG A 116 20.39 8.65 -1.63
N ARG A 117 20.60 7.65 -0.77
CA ARG A 117 21.24 6.37 -1.08
C ARG A 117 20.51 5.26 -0.35
N ALA A 118 19.40 4.82 -0.94
CA ALA A 118 18.68 3.62 -0.56
C ALA A 118 18.64 2.72 -1.79
N TYR A 119 18.97 1.44 -1.62
CA TYR A 119 19.11 0.50 -2.73
C TYR A 119 18.15 -0.68 -2.54
N SER A 120 17.57 -1.13 -3.64
CA SER A 120 16.72 -2.31 -3.71
C SER A 120 17.24 -3.26 -4.79
N HIS A 121 16.68 -4.46 -4.86
CA HIS A 121 16.87 -5.31 -6.02
C HIS A 121 16.07 -4.75 -7.21
N PRO A 122 16.55 -4.94 -8.45
CA PRO A 122 15.90 -4.37 -9.64
C PRO A 122 14.60 -5.08 -10.04
N THR A 123 14.09 -6.01 -9.21
CA THR A 123 12.84 -6.74 -9.46
C THR A 123 12.04 -6.89 -8.16
N CYS A 124 10.72 -6.99 -8.31
CA CYS A 124 9.74 -6.99 -7.22
C CYS A 124 9.95 -8.10 -6.18
N SER A 125 9.92 -9.38 -6.54
CA SER A 125 9.99 -10.49 -5.57
C SER A 125 11.29 -10.49 -4.75
N PRO A 126 12.49 -10.34 -5.35
CA PRO A 126 13.71 -10.26 -4.55
C PRO A 126 13.72 -9.06 -3.58
N SER A 127 13.25 -7.88 -4.01
CA SER A 127 13.16 -6.69 -3.16
C SER A 127 12.22 -6.88 -1.97
N ARG A 128 11.05 -7.46 -2.20
CA ARG A 128 10.06 -7.74 -1.15
C ARG A 128 10.58 -8.78 -0.15
N ALA A 129 11.19 -9.85 -0.64
CA ALA A 129 11.79 -10.87 0.21
C ALA A 129 12.95 -10.30 1.05
N THR A 130 13.82 -9.49 0.46
CA THR A 130 14.91 -8.82 1.20
C THR A 130 14.36 -7.85 2.25
N LEU A 131 13.31 -7.09 1.92
CA LEU A 131 12.66 -6.18 2.87
C LEU A 131 12.12 -6.93 4.10
N LEU A 132 11.46 -8.07 3.89
CA LEU A 132 10.84 -8.84 4.97
C LEU A 132 11.85 -9.65 5.78
N THR A 133 12.88 -10.21 5.14
CA THR A 133 13.82 -11.13 5.81
C THR A 133 15.12 -10.47 6.26
N GLY A 134 15.44 -9.28 5.73
CA GLY A 134 16.74 -8.62 5.90
C GLY A 134 17.91 -9.39 5.25
N ARG A 135 17.63 -10.36 4.38
CA ARG A 135 18.64 -11.26 3.81
C ARG A 135 18.81 -11.06 2.32
N MET A 136 19.96 -11.49 1.80
CA MET A 136 20.25 -11.44 0.37
C MET A 136 19.54 -12.58 -0.38
N PRO A 137 19.10 -12.36 -1.64
CA PRO A 137 18.46 -13.36 -2.50
C PRO A 137 19.12 -14.73 -2.57
N SER A 138 20.45 -14.77 -2.50
CA SER A 138 21.20 -16.03 -2.53
C SER A 138 20.98 -16.92 -1.30
N ARG A 139 20.35 -16.41 -0.23
CA ARG A 139 20.07 -17.16 0.99
C ARG A 139 18.71 -17.86 0.95
N TYR A 140 17.70 -17.23 0.36
CA TYR A 140 16.34 -17.76 0.25
C TYR A 140 15.95 -18.21 -1.18
N GLY A 141 16.81 -18.00 -2.18
CA GLY A 141 16.64 -18.54 -3.53
C GLY A 141 15.77 -17.73 -4.49
N ILE A 142 15.28 -16.54 -4.12
CA ILE A 142 14.45 -15.68 -4.99
C ILE A 142 15.33 -14.59 -5.61
N GLY A 143 16.05 -14.94 -6.68
CA GLY A 143 16.94 -14.02 -7.42
C GLY A 143 16.30 -13.28 -8.60
N ARG A 144 15.04 -13.59 -8.92
CA ARG A 144 14.23 -12.94 -9.96
C ARG A 144 12.78 -12.86 -9.51
N TRP A 145 11.96 -12.12 -10.25
CA TRP A 145 10.51 -12.10 -10.04
C TRP A 145 9.91 -13.51 -10.15
N LEU A 146 8.94 -13.82 -9.27
CA LEU A 146 8.20 -15.07 -9.31
C LEU A 146 7.10 -14.94 -10.37
N GLY A 147 7.15 -15.80 -11.39
CA GLY A 147 6.13 -15.84 -12.44
C GLY A 147 4.88 -16.60 -12.01
N ASP A 148 3.84 -16.50 -12.83
CA ASP A 148 2.51 -17.04 -12.50
C ASP A 148 2.46 -18.58 -12.49
N ASN A 149 3.41 -19.25 -13.15
CA ASN A 149 3.65 -20.69 -13.07
C ASN A 149 4.75 -21.05 -12.05
N GLY A 150 5.03 -20.14 -11.11
CA GLY A 150 6.10 -20.28 -10.14
C GLY A 150 5.86 -21.48 -9.23
N ILE A 151 6.79 -22.45 -9.28
CA ILE A 151 6.80 -23.61 -8.37
C ILE A 151 7.51 -23.31 -7.03
N TRP A 152 8.01 -22.09 -6.85
CA TRP A 152 8.81 -21.67 -5.70
C TRP A 152 8.29 -20.34 -5.15
N GLY A 153 8.20 -20.25 -3.82
CA GLY A 153 7.85 -19.04 -3.05
C GLY A 153 8.90 -18.78 -1.96
N LEU A 154 8.68 -17.75 -1.14
CA LEU A 154 9.53 -17.48 0.02
C LEU A 154 9.40 -18.66 1.00
N PRO A 155 10.49 -19.40 1.28
CA PRO A 155 10.40 -20.57 2.15
C PRO A 155 9.83 -20.19 3.52
N LEU A 156 8.88 -20.97 4.03
CA LEU A 156 8.32 -20.78 5.39
C LEU A 156 9.35 -20.95 6.52
N ALA A 157 10.56 -21.39 6.19
CA ALA A 157 11.68 -21.47 7.14
C ALA A 157 12.47 -20.16 7.27
N GLU A 158 12.26 -19.19 6.38
CA GLU A 158 12.82 -17.85 6.52
C GLU A 158 11.98 -17.06 7.51
N ILE A 159 12.63 -16.35 8.44
CA ILE A 159 11.94 -15.54 9.44
C ILE A 159 11.75 -14.14 8.85
N THR A 160 10.51 -13.68 8.85
CA THR A 160 10.09 -12.37 8.34
C THR A 160 9.93 -11.33 9.44
N LEU A 161 9.91 -10.06 9.05
CA LEU A 161 9.76 -8.92 9.95
C LEU A 161 8.47 -9.00 10.79
N PRO A 162 7.28 -9.36 10.25
CA PRO A 162 6.09 -9.61 11.05
C PRO A 162 6.29 -10.67 12.14
N GLU A 163 6.88 -11.82 11.81
CA GLU A 163 7.13 -12.90 12.79
C GLU A 163 8.06 -12.45 13.92
N LEU A 164 9.12 -11.71 13.59
CA LEU A 164 10.04 -11.15 14.59
C LEU A 164 9.39 -10.10 15.51
N LEU A 165 8.40 -9.35 15.00
CA LEU A 165 7.69 -8.33 15.75
C LEU A 165 6.53 -8.93 16.56
N ALA A 166 5.94 -10.05 16.13
CA ALA A 166 4.97 -10.81 16.90
C ALA A 166 5.53 -11.28 18.26
N GLU A 167 6.83 -11.65 18.31
CA GLU A 167 7.53 -11.96 19.58
C GLU A 167 7.54 -10.78 20.57
N ARG A 168 7.32 -9.55 20.09
CA ARG A 168 7.25 -8.31 20.87
C ARG A 168 5.82 -7.83 21.06
N GLY A 169 4.82 -8.64 20.71
CA GLY A 169 3.41 -8.35 20.88
C GLY A 169 2.82 -7.42 19.83
N TYR A 170 3.47 -7.26 18.66
CA TYR A 170 2.88 -6.56 17.53
C TYR A 170 1.88 -7.45 16.80
N SER A 171 0.79 -6.84 16.33
CA SER A 171 -0.12 -7.41 15.34
C SER A 171 0.23 -6.86 13.95
N ALA A 172 0.18 -7.69 12.91
CA ALA A 172 0.65 -7.35 11.57
C ALA A 172 -0.44 -7.51 10.50
N GLY A 173 -0.67 -6.44 9.74
CA GLY A 173 -1.56 -6.44 8.57
C GLY A 173 -0.82 -6.12 7.28
N LEU A 174 -1.17 -6.82 6.19
CA LEU A 174 -0.70 -6.53 4.84
C LEU A 174 -1.86 -6.13 3.93
N ALA A 175 -1.84 -4.89 3.44
CA ALA A 175 -2.69 -4.44 2.34
C ALA A 175 -1.90 -4.40 1.02
N GLY A 176 -2.46 -4.99 -0.02
CA GLY A 176 -1.93 -4.94 -1.38
C GLY A 176 -1.14 -6.20 -1.79
N LYS A 177 -0.12 -5.98 -2.62
CA LYS A 177 0.56 -7.04 -3.38
C LYS A 177 1.58 -7.82 -2.55
N TRP A 178 1.45 -9.13 -2.53
CA TRP A 178 2.40 -10.07 -1.90
C TRP A 178 3.59 -10.41 -2.81
N HIS A 179 3.34 -11.14 -3.90
CA HIS A 179 4.32 -11.55 -4.93
C HIS A 179 5.52 -12.36 -4.43
N LEU A 180 5.30 -13.15 -3.37
CA LEU A 180 6.30 -14.03 -2.75
C LEU A 180 5.81 -15.48 -2.57
N GLY A 181 4.65 -15.86 -3.13
CA GLY A 181 4.14 -17.24 -3.03
C GLY A 181 4.33 -18.04 -4.32
N ALA A 182 4.26 -19.36 -4.20
CA ALA A 182 4.21 -20.30 -5.32
C ALA A 182 2.75 -20.59 -5.69
N ALA A 183 2.31 -20.21 -6.89
CA ALA A 183 0.91 -20.39 -7.30
C ALA A 183 0.47 -21.86 -7.42
N VAL A 184 1.43 -22.78 -7.61
CA VAL A 184 1.16 -24.23 -7.68
C VAL A 184 0.99 -24.87 -6.31
N ASP A 185 1.32 -24.16 -5.23
CA ASP A 185 1.14 -24.66 -3.87
C ASP A 185 -0.36 -24.65 -3.53
N PRO A 186 -0.97 -25.78 -3.10
CA PRO A 186 -2.37 -25.80 -2.69
C PRO A 186 -2.69 -24.83 -1.54
N ASN A 187 -1.67 -24.40 -0.76
CA ASN A 187 -1.82 -23.45 0.32
C ASN A 187 -1.39 -22.02 -0.06
N ALA A 188 -1.15 -21.74 -1.36
CA ALA A 188 -0.65 -20.46 -1.86
C ALA A 188 -1.41 -19.26 -1.29
N ALA A 189 -2.74 -19.33 -1.22
CA ALA A 189 -3.57 -18.22 -0.78
C ALA A 189 -3.30 -17.81 0.68
N ARG A 190 -2.89 -18.74 1.53
CA ARG A 190 -2.61 -18.46 2.96
C ARG A 190 -1.15 -18.12 3.25
N HIS A 191 -0.27 -18.17 2.24
CA HIS A 191 1.17 -18.01 2.43
C HIS A 191 1.56 -16.69 3.13
N MET A 192 0.71 -15.66 3.11
CA MET A 192 0.95 -14.40 3.82
C MET A 192 0.74 -14.59 5.32
N LEU A 193 -0.32 -15.31 5.68
CA LEU A 193 -0.66 -15.66 7.06
C LEU A 193 0.38 -16.62 7.65
N ASP A 194 0.78 -17.61 6.84
CA ASP A 194 1.84 -18.56 7.21
C ASP A 194 3.24 -17.89 7.29
N GLN A 195 3.36 -16.60 6.93
CA GLN A 195 4.57 -15.76 7.04
C GLN A 195 4.35 -14.60 8.03
N GLY A 196 3.52 -14.81 9.05
CA GLY A 196 3.39 -13.95 10.23
C GLY A 196 2.52 -12.70 10.09
N PHE A 197 1.77 -12.55 9.01
CA PHE A 197 0.70 -11.56 8.96
C PHE A 197 -0.56 -12.12 9.62
N ASP A 198 -1.16 -11.40 10.56
CA ASP A 198 -2.43 -11.78 11.17
C ASP A 198 -3.58 -11.60 10.18
N HIS A 199 -3.47 -10.58 9.33
CA HIS A 199 -4.44 -10.27 8.29
C HIS A 199 -3.79 -9.87 6.95
N HIS A 200 -4.37 -10.31 5.84
CA HIS A 200 -3.99 -9.93 4.48
C HIS A 200 -5.21 -9.56 3.65
N ARG A 201 -5.12 -8.42 2.97
CA ARG A 201 -6.10 -7.98 1.96
C ARG A 201 -5.40 -7.45 0.73
N GLY A 202 -5.48 -8.15 -0.39
CA GLY A 202 -4.88 -7.68 -1.64
C GLY A 202 -4.46 -8.79 -2.59
N SER A 203 -3.58 -8.51 -3.54
CA SER A 203 -3.25 -9.49 -4.57
C SER A 203 -2.14 -10.45 -4.13
N PHE A 204 -2.31 -11.73 -4.46
CA PHE A 204 -1.28 -12.74 -4.21
C PHE A 204 0.00 -12.51 -5.04
N SER A 205 -0.13 -11.99 -6.26
CA SER A 205 0.97 -11.70 -7.19
C SER A 205 0.65 -10.42 -7.99
N ASN A 206 1.16 -10.32 -9.21
CA ASN A 206 0.71 -9.34 -10.20
C ASN A 206 -0.81 -9.44 -10.43
N LEU A 207 -1.42 -8.31 -10.79
CA LEU A 207 -2.87 -8.19 -11.01
C LEU A 207 -3.41 -8.96 -12.22
N MET A 208 -2.55 -9.68 -12.95
CA MET A 208 -2.93 -10.57 -14.04
C MET A 208 -3.20 -12.00 -13.55
N MET A 209 -2.83 -12.33 -12.32
CA MET A 209 -2.90 -13.69 -11.80
C MET A 209 -4.14 -13.89 -10.92
N ALA A 210 -4.73 -15.07 -11.04
CA ALA A 210 -5.83 -15.54 -10.19
C ALA A 210 -5.47 -16.93 -9.64
N LEU A 211 -5.83 -17.19 -8.40
CA LEU A 211 -5.64 -18.44 -7.68
C LEU A 211 -6.91 -19.29 -7.62
N GLY A 212 -8.12 -18.70 -7.63
CA GLY A 212 -9.29 -19.51 -7.29
C GLY A 212 -10.67 -19.02 -7.71
N THR A 213 -10.82 -17.77 -8.14
CA THR A 213 -12.15 -17.23 -8.47
C THR A 213 -12.69 -17.70 -9.82
N GLY A 214 -11.89 -18.36 -10.65
CA GLY A 214 -12.25 -18.78 -12.01
C GLY A 214 -12.40 -17.62 -13.00
N HIS A 215 -12.17 -16.38 -12.58
CA HIS A 215 -12.16 -15.21 -13.45
C HIS A 215 -10.78 -15.05 -14.11
N THR A 216 -10.74 -14.33 -15.24
CA THR A 216 -9.48 -13.92 -15.88
C THR A 216 -9.21 -12.46 -15.55
N PRO A 217 -8.20 -12.15 -14.73
CA PRO A 217 -7.85 -10.78 -14.39
C PRO A 217 -7.49 -9.92 -15.62
N ARG A 218 -7.87 -8.65 -15.57
CA ARG A 218 -7.61 -7.61 -16.57
C ARG A 218 -7.12 -6.30 -15.96
N GLY A 219 -6.30 -6.40 -14.92
CA GLY A 219 -5.49 -5.28 -14.42
C GLY A 219 -6.16 -4.54 -13.28
N TYR A 220 -5.90 -3.23 -13.22
CA TYR A 220 -6.24 -2.42 -12.05
C TYR A 220 -7.74 -2.31 -11.75
N TRP A 221 -8.60 -2.73 -12.65
CA TRP A 221 -10.06 -2.64 -12.52
C TRP A 221 -10.76 -3.99 -12.51
N GLN A 222 -10.04 -5.09 -12.73
CA GLN A 222 -10.62 -6.43 -12.81
C GLN A 222 -9.55 -7.39 -12.34
N TRP A 223 -9.57 -7.70 -11.05
CA TRP A 223 -8.49 -8.44 -10.42
C TRP A 223 -9.02 -9.31 -9.29
N GLU A 224 -8.27 -10.35 -8.98
CA GLU A 224 -8.53 -11.19 -7.83
C GLU A 224 -7.78 -10.64 -6.62
N ARG A 225 -8.52 -10.42 -5.53
CA ARG A 225 -7.97 -10.14 -4.20
C ARG A 225 -8.07 -11.39 -3.34
N LEU A 226 -7.16 -11.53 -2.40
CA LEU A 226 -7.27 -12.43 -1.27
C LEU A 226 -7.69 -11.62 -0.06
N GLU A 227 -8.55 -12.19 0.76
CA GLU A 227 -8.87 -11.72 2.09
C GLU A 227 -8.64 -12.88 3.06
N ASP A 228 -7.57 -12.79 3.86
CA ASP A 228 -7.14 -13.82 4.81
C ASP A 228 -7.08 -15.23 4.19
N GLY A 229 -6.61 -15.31 2.95
CA GLY A 229 -6.47 -16.55 2.18
C GLY A 229 -7.69 -16.97 1.40
N GLU A 230 -8.79 -16.21 1.45
CA GLU A 230 -9.99 -16.46 0.67
C GLU A 230 -10.00 -15.61 -0.61
N PRO A 231 -10.02 -16.22 -1.81
CA PRO A 231 -10.08 -15.48 -3.07
C PRO A 231 -11.44 -14.80 -3.28
N ALA A 232 -11.39 -13.53 -3.65
CA ALA A 232 -12.56 -12.74 -4.03
C ALA A 232 -12.28 -11.94 -5.30
N TRP A 233 -13.30 -11.81 -6.15
CA TRP A 233 -13.22 -11.02 -7.38
C TRP A 233 -13.68 -9.59 -7.12
N THR A 234 -12.96 -8.61 -7.68
CA THR A 234 -13.36 -7.20 -7.60
C THR A 234 -13.23 -6.50 -8.95
N THR A 235 -14.10 -5.51 -9.16
CA THR A 235 -14.05 -4.58 -10.28
C THR A 235 -13.63 -3.16 -9.88
N ASP A 236 -13.25 -2.98 -8.61
CA ASP A 236 -12.84 -1.69 -8.08
C ASP A 236 -11.39 -1.38 -8.46
N TYR A 237 -11.08 -0.08 -8.48
CA TYR A 237 -9.72 0.37 -8.77
C TYR A 237 -8.75 -0.08 -7.68
N ASN A 238 -7.77 -0.90 -8.06
CA ASN A 238 -6.85 -1.57 -7.14
C ASN A 238 -6.19 -0.62 -6.13
N ILE A 239 -5.83 0.60 -6.51
CA ILE A 239 -5.14 1.54 -5.61
C ILE A 239 -6.09 2.12 -4.56
N THR A 240 -7.33 2.42 -4.95
CA THR A 240 -8.37 2.84 -4.01
C THR A 240 -8.66 1.69 -3.05
N THR A 241 -8.92 0.50 -3.57
CA THR A 241 -9.18 -0.69 -2.75
C THR A 241 -8.03 -1.02 -1.80
N THR A 242 -6.78 -0.95 -2.25
CA THR A 242 -5.60 -1.21 -1.39
C THR A 242 -5.50 -0.18 -0.26
N THR A 243 -5.87 1.08 -0.52
CA THR A 243 -5.88 2.12 0.51
C THR A 243 -7.00 1.89 1.52
N ASP A 244 -8.20 1.54 1.05
CA ASP A 244 -9.34 1.24 1.90
C ASP A 244 -9.09 -0.03 2.74
N ASP A 245 -8.47 -1.06 2.15
CA ASP A 245 -8.05 -2.26 2.85
C ASP A 245 -7.03 -1.94 3.93
N ALA A 246 -6.06 -1.07 3.66
CA ALA A 246 -5.08 -0.63 4.65
C ALA A 246 -5.74 0.08 5.84
N LEU A 247 -6.70 0.98 5.58
CA LEU A 247 -7.46 1.65 6.63
C LEU A 247 -8.26 0.66 7.46
N ALA A 248 -8.94 -0.29 6.81
CA ALA A 248 -9.71 -1.31 7.49
C ALA A 248 -8.83 -2.25 8.33
N LEU A 249 -7.60 -2.56 7.88
CA LEU A 249 -6.64 -3.31 8.68
C LEU A 249 -6.20 -2.55 9.93
N VAL A 250 -5.98 -1.24 9.83
CA VAL A 250 -5.64 -0.41 11.01
C VAL A 250 -6.76 -0.45 12.06
N ASP A 251 -8.01 -0.55 11.65
CA ASP A 251 -9.15 -0.66 12.57
C ASP A 251 -9.30 -2.07 13.19
N LEU A 252 -8.71 -3.10 12.58
CA LEU A 252 -8.77 -4.50 13.04
C LEU A 252 -7.66 -4.88 14.02
N LEU A 253 -6.51 -4.21 13.93
CA LEU A 253 -5.28 -4.50 14.69
C LEU A 253 -5.22 -3.73 16.01
#